data_AF-A0A939DIR8-F1
#
_entry.id   AF-A0A939DIR8-F1
#
_cell.length_a   1.000
_cell.length_b   1.000
_cell.length_c   1.000
_cell.angle_alpha   90.00
_cell.angle_beta   90.00
_cell.angle_gamma   90.00
#
_symmetry.space_group_name_H-M   'P 1'
#
loop_
_entity.id
_entity.type
_entity.pdbx_description
1 polymer ?
#
loop_
_entity_poly.entity_id
_entity_poly.type
_entity_poly.pdbx_seq_one_letter_code
_entity_poly.pdbx_strand_id
1 'polypeptide(L)'
;MRHGFALILLATLASTASAQTQFYKCKDKWGQPIFSQRPCGDDAETSSVSGPQHTGGTTAAAPGVPTAPADGPSTWDKIEASNTLREARREIDRREDRIESLEAERDRKIAALKNKKRYANNNLAGATWEESISSEMQAINHQYQSKIDSERRKIDRLQEKADRVAESL
;
A
#
# COMPACT_ATOMS: atom_id res chain seq x y z
N MET A 1 -44.19 35.31 46.34
CA MET A 1 -42.76 35.69 46.35
C MET A 1 -41.97 34.40 46.08
N ARG A 2 -41.82 33.95 44.83
CA ARG A 2 -40.77 34.29 43.83
C ARG A 2 -39.34 34.06 44.34
N HIS A 3 -38.88 32.81 44.37
CA HIS A 3 -37.48 32.40 44.13
C HIS A 3 -37.58 30.97 43.57
N GLY A 4 -37.30 30.66 42.31
CA GLY A 4 -36.15 31.06 41.50
C GLY A 4 -35.44 29.76 41.12
N PHE A 5 -36.03 29.00 40.20
CA PHE A 5 -35.47 27.76 39.65
C PHE A 5 -34.16 28.10 38.92
N ALA A 6 -33.03 28.01 39.63
CA ALA A 6 -31.71 28.22 39.06
C ALA A 6 -31.19 26.89 38.51
N LEU A 7 -31.30 26.76 37.20
CA LEU A 7 -30.54 25.82 36.36
C LEU A 7 -29.04 25.87 36.75
N ILE A 8 -28.47 24.75 37.18
CA ILE A 8 -27.01 24.55 37.18
C ILE A 8 -26.72 23.40 36.22
N LEU A 9 -26.52 23.78 34.96
CA LEU A 9 -25.99 22.94 33.90
C LEU A 9 -24.46 22.98 34.04
N LEU A 10 -23.86 22.03 34.77
CA LEU A 10 -22.41 21.94 34.91
C LEU A 10 -21.82 21.28 33.66
N ALA A 11 -21.35 22.11 32.74
CA ALA A 11 -20.62 21.70 31.54
C ALA A 11 -19.24 21.14 31.92
N THR A 12 -19.07 19.83 31.80
CA THR A 12 -17.77 19.16 31.87
C THR A 12 -17.02 19.39 30.55
N LEU A 13 -16.12 20.39 30.54
CA LEU A 13 -15.13 20.59 29.47
C LEU A 13 -14.18 19.40 29.43
N ALA A 14 -14.21 18.63 28.34
CA ALA A 14 -13.18 17.68 27.99
C ALA A 14 -11.94 18.45 27.50
N SER A 15 -10.89 18.54 28.32
CA SER A 15 -9.59 19.03 27.90
C SER A 15 -8.89 17.97 27.05
N THR A 16 -8.89 18.13 25.73
CA THR A 16 -8.00 17.39 24.84
C THR A 16 -6.59 17.98 24.96
N ALA A 17 -5.79 17.46 25.88
CA ALA A 17 -4.36 17.76 25.92
C ALA A 17 -3.70 17.21 24.64
N SER A 18 -3.40 18.09 23.70
CA SER A 18 -2.52 17.77 22.58
C SER A 18 -1.10 17.63 23.11
N ALA A 19 -0.61 16.40 23.20
CA ALA A 19 0.78 16.12 23.53
C ALA A 19 1.68 16.65 22.39
N GLN A 20 2.23 17.85 22.57
CA GLN A 20 3.36 18.33 21.80
C GLN A 20 4.60 17.57 22.32
N THR A 21 5.12 16.62 21.54
CA THR A 21 6.28 15.80 21.95
C THR A 21 7.56 16.65 21.94
N GLN A 22 7.80 17.41 23.00
CA GLN A 22 9.07 18.09 23.25
C GLN A 22 10.02 17.11 23.96
N PHE A 23 11.29 17.06 23.54
CA PHE A 23 12.33 16.34 24.27
C PHE A 23 13.50 17.27 24.56
N TYR A 24 14.28 16.95 25.58
CA TYR A 24 15.38 17.77 26.04
C TYR A 24 16.70 17.10 25.71
N LYS A 25 17.64 17.87 25.15
CA LYS A 25 19.02 17.45 24.99
C LYS A 25 19.80 17.86 26.23
N CYS A 26 20.43 16.89 26.85
CA CYS A 26 21.13 17.03 28.12
C CYS A 26 22.55 16.52 27.98
N LYS A 27 23.42 16.86 28.94
CA LYS A 27 24.75 16.24 29.06
C LYS A 27 24.74 15.32 30.27
N ASP A 28 25.27 14.11 30.12
CA ASP A 28 25.54 13.26 31.26
C ASP A 28 26.75 13.78 32.07
N LYS A 29 27.05 13.12 33.19
CA LYS A 29 28.18 13.46 34.06
C LYS A 29 29.57 13.35 33.41
N TRP A 30 29.65 12.81 32.19
CA TRP A 30 30.86 12.70 31.38
C TRP A 30 30.82 13.62 30.14
N GLY A 31 29.81 14.49 30.05
CA GLY A 31 29.65 15.46 28.96
C GLY A 31 29.03 14.89 27.68
N GLN A 32 28.55 13.64 27.68
CA GLN A 32 27.94 13.01 26.51
C GLN A 32 26.48 13.45 26.35
N PRO A 33 26.00 13.66 25.10
CA PRO A 33 24.61 14.03 24.86
C PRO A 33 23.65 12.88 25.19
N ILE A 34 22.69 13.12 26.08
CA ILE A 34 21.57 12.22 26.38
C ILE A 34 20.24 12.92 26.10
N PHE A 35 19.23 12.17 25.69
CA PHE A 35 17.91 12.71 25.36
C PHE A 35 16.88 12.27 26.40
N SER A 36 16.06 13.22 26.88
CA SER A 36 15.09 12.99 27.96
C SER A 36 13.71 13.57 27.60
N GLN A 37 12.64 12.93 28.07
CA GLN A 37 11.27 13.43 27.96
C GLN A 37 10.92 14.47 29.05
N ARG A 38 11.82 14.70 30.01
CA ARG A 38 11.67 15.69 31.09
C ARG A 38 12.93 16.56 31.19
N PRO A 39 12.83 17.83 31.60
CA PRO A 39 13.99 18.68 31.81
C PRO A 39 14.98 18.02 32.77
N CYS A 40 16.26 17.98 32.40
CA CYS A 40 17.33 17.38 33.19
C CYS A 40 17.97 18.34 34.21
N GLY A 41 17.59 19.62 34.20
CA GLY A 41 18.13 20.69 35.03
C GLY A 41 17.93 22.05 34.36
N ASP A 42 18.51 23.10 34.94
CA ASP A 42 18.36 24.48 34.46
C ASP A 42 18.97 24.71 33.06
N ASP A 43 19.95 23.90 32.68
CA ASP A 43 20.62 23.93 31.36
C ASP A 43 19.93 23.01 30.32
N ALA A 44 18.68 22.60 30.55
CA ALA A 44 17.97 21.72 29.62
C ALA A 44 17.62 22.44 28.31
N GLU A 45 18.27 22.04 27.22
CA GLU A 45 17.95 22.57 25.89
C GLU A 45 16.74 21.83 25.32
N THR A 46 15.64 22.56 25.13
CA THR A 46 14.44 22.03 24.46
C THR A 46 14.75 21.79 22.98
N SER A 47 14.47 20.59 22.50
CA SER A 47 14.60 20.19 21.11
C SER A 47 13.28 19.60 20.61
N SER A 48 12.89 19.98 19.39
CA SER A 48 11.75 19.39 18.69
C SER A 48 12.25 18.63 17.47
N VAL A 49 11.83 17.38 17.33
CA VAL A 49 11.95 16.65 16.07
C VAL A 49 10.67 16.94 15.33
N SER A 50 10.77 17.83 14.35
CA SER A 50 9.76 17.87 13.30
C SER A 50 9.97 16.64 12.43
N GLY A 51 8.93 15.82 12.30
CA GLY A 51 8.86 14.90 11.17
C GLY A 51 8.99 15.68 9.86
N PRO A 52 9.47 15.08 8.77
CA PRO A 52 9.61 15.79 7.50
C PRO A 52 8.27 16.43 7.12
N GLN A 53 8.28 17.76 6.98
CA GLN A 53 7.12 18.51 6.49
C GLN A 53 6.92 18.16 5.03
N HIS A 54 5.93 17.33 4.72
CA HIS A 54 5.37 17.21 3.38
C HIS A 54 4.58 18.50 3.08
N THR A 55 5.27 19.60 2.79
CA THR A 55 4.62 20.82 2.34
C THR A 55 5.42 21.40 1.19
N GLY A 56 4.87 21.29 -0.02
CA GLY A 56 5.19 22.19 -1.13
C GLY A 56 4.70 23.62 -0.83
N GLY A 57 5.15 24.19 0.29
CA GLY A 57 4.71 25.45 0.83
C GLY A 57 5.88 26.15 1.49
N THR A 58 6.31 27.22 0.83
CA THR A 58 7.19 28.30 1.30
C THR A 58 7.54 28.25 2.80
N THR A 59 8.68 27.67 3.12
CA THR A 59 9.36 27.93 4.39
C THR A 59 9.97 29.33 4.33
N ALA A 60 9.51 30.22 5.21
CA ALA A 60 10.25 31.44 5.53
C ALA A 60 11.66 31.04 6.00
N ALA A 61 12.67 31.43 5.23
CA ALA A 61 14.06 31.06 5.45
C ALA A 61 14.57 31.59 6.80
N ALA A 62 15.18 30.71 7.60
CA ALA A 62 16.09 31.14 8.63
C ALA A 62 17.34 31.76 7.96
N PRO A 63 17.81 32.93 8.42
CA PRO A 63 18.94 33.61 7.77
C PRO A 63 20.24 32.82 7.99
N GLY A 64 20.87 32.37 6.88
CA GLY A 64 22.24 31.86 6.89
C GLY A 64 22.49 30.44 6.34
N VAL A 65 21.47 29.71 5.91
CA VAL A 65 21.68 28.40 5.24
C VAL A 65 21.80 28.61 3.73
N PRO A 66 22.87 28.17 3.06
CA PRO A 66 22.94 28.20 1.60
C PRO A 66 21.87 27.27 1.03
N THR A 67 20.80 27.85 0.49
CA THR A 67 19.77 27.13 -0.25
C THR A 67 20.39 26.65 -1.56
N ALA A 68 20.71 25.36 -1.64
CA ALA A 68 21.01 24.73 -2.92
C ALA A 68 19.80 24.90 -3.86
N PRO A 69 20.00 25.01 -5.18
CA PRO A 69 18.88 25.10 -6.12
C PRO A 69 17.99 23.87 -5.91
N ALA A 70 16.70 24.09 -5.67
CA ALA A 70 15.70 23.04 -5.47
C ALA A 70 15.28 22.40 -6.82
N ASP A 71 16.23 22.22 -7.73
CA ASP A 71 15.98 21.64 -9.04
C ASP A 71 16.27 20.13 -8.98
N GLY A 72 15.29 19.38 -8.51
CA GLY A 72 15.30 17.91 -8.48
C GLY A 72 14.45 17.33 -7.34
N PRO A 73 14.00 16.07 -7.48
CA PRO A 73 13.21 15.41 -6.44
C PRO A 73 14.00 15.30 -5.14
N SER A 74 13.34 15.60 -4.04
CA SER A 74 13.93 15.53 -2.71
C SER A 74 14.36 14.10 -2.38
N THR A 75 15.22 13.95 -1.38
CA THR A 75 15.62 12.62 -0.90
C THR A 75 14.39 11.78 -0.48
N TRP A 76 13.35 12.44 0.03
CA TRP A 76 12.10 11.79 0.45
C TRP A 76 11.28 11.31 -0.75
N ASP A 77 11.20 12.11 -1.82
CA ASP A 77 10.51 11.73 -3.05
C ASP A 77 11.15 10.48 -3.67
N LYS A 78 12.49 10.39 -3.64
CA LYS A 78 13.24 9.21 -4.10
C LYS A 78 12.94 7.96 -3.26
N ILE A 79 12.83 8.10 -1.95
CA ILE A 79 12.49 6.98 -1.05
C ILE A 79 11.06 6.50 -1.29
N GLU A 80 10.10 7.43 -1.42
CA GLU A 80 8.71 7.11 -1.70
C GLU A 80 8.54 6.41 -3.06
N ALA A 81 9.20 6.93 -4.09
CA ALA A 81 9.20 6.32 -5.40
C ALA A 81 9.83 4.91 -5.38
N SER A 82 10.98 4.74 -4.71
CA SER A 82 11.61 3.42 -4.56
C SER A 82 10.69 2.40 -3.88
N ASN A 83 10.00 2.81 -2.81
CA ASN A 83 9.02 1.97 -2.13
C ASN A 83 7.84 1.61 -3.04
N THR A 84 7.34 2.58 -3.79
CA THR A 84 6.22 2.39 -4.73
C THR A 84 6.60 1.42 -5.85
N LEU A 85 7.79 1.57 -6.44
CA LEU A 85 8.30 0.67 -7.48
C LEU A 85 8.48 -0.75 -6.94
N ARG A 86 9.00 -0.90 -5.72
CA ARG A 86 9.17 -2.22 -5.09
C ARG A 86 7.84 -2.90 -4.85
N GLU A 87 6.83 -2.17 -4.37
CA GLU A 87 5.51 -2.74 -4.15
C GLU A 87 4.82 -3.12 -5.47
N ALA A 88 4.95 -2.27 -6.50
CA ALA A 88 4.43 -2.58 -7.83
C ALA A 88 5.03 -3.88 -8.40
N ARG A 89 6.36 -4.05 -8.30
CA ARG A 89 7.04 -5.29 -8.73
C ARG A 89 6.51 -6.52 -8.01
N ARG A 90 6.42 -6.48 -6.68
CA ARG A 90 5.89 -7.60 -5.90
C ARG A 90 4.45 -7.96 -6.27
N GLU A 91 3.62 -6.96 -6.55
CA GLU A 91 2.24 -7.22 -6.98
C GLU A 91 2.18 -7.77 -8.40
N ILE A 92 3.09 -7.36 -9.30
CA ILE A 92 3.23 -7.96 -10.63
C ILE A 92 3.60 -9.44 -10.49
N ASP A 93 4.65 -9.76 -9.73
CA ASP A 93 5.09 -11.15 -9.50
C ASP A 93 3.94 -12.02 -8.98
N ARG A 94 3.20 -11.54 -7.96
CA ARG A 94 2.03 -12.24 -7.40
C ARG A 94 0.94 -12.51 -8.45
N ARG A 95 0.77 -11.62 -9.43
CA ARG A 95 -0.23 -11.77 -10.49
C ARG A 95 0.23 -12.72 -11.58
N GLU A 96 1.52 -12.71 -11.91
CA GLU A 96 2.12 -13.67 -12.83
C GLU A 96 1.99 -15.10 -12.27
N ASP A 97 2.32 -15.29 -10.99
CA ASP A 97 2.09 -16.56 -10.28
C ASP A 97 0.61 -16.99 -10.32
N ARG A 98 -0.30 -16.02 -10.20
CA ARG A 98 -1.74 -16.28 -10.28
C ARG A 98 -2.15 -16.71 -11.69
N ILE A 99 -1.59 -16.13 -12.73
CA ILE A 99 -1.82 -16.54 -14.12
C ILE A 99 -1.35 -17.98 -14.32
N GLU A 100 -0.13 -18.31 -13.90
CA GLU A 100 0.40 -19.67 -14.00
C GLU A 100 -0.50 -20.68 -13.26
N SER A 101 -0.94 -20.33 -12.04
CA SER A 101 -1.87 -21.17 -11.29
C SER A 101 -3.22 -21.36 -12.01
N LEU A 102 -3.74 -20.33 -12.69
CA LEU A 102 -4.98 -20.41 -13.45
C LEU A 102 -4.81 -21.30 -14.68
N GLU A 103 -3.70 -21.18 -15.40
CA GLU A 103 -3.37 -22.02 -16.55
C GLU A 103 -3.23 -23.49 -16.14
N ALA A 104 -2.50 -23.78 -15.05
CA ALA A 104 -2.37 -25.12 -14.52
C ALA A 104 -3.71 -25.71 -14.03
N GLU A 105 -4.61 -24.90 -13.46
CA GLU A 105 -5.95 -25.37 -13.07
C GLU A 105 -6.83 -25.66 -14.30
N ARG A 106 -6.80 -24.79 -15.32
CA ARG A 106 -7.49 -25.00 -16.60
C ARG A 106 -7.04 -26.33 -17.22
N ASP A 107 -5.73 -26.53 -17.35
CA ASP A 107 -5.17 -27.67 -18.06
C ASP A 107 -5.50 -28.99 -17.35
N ARG A 108 -5.49 -28.99 -16.01
CA ARG A 108 -5.97 -30.14 -15.22
C ARG A 108 -7.43 -30.47 -15.48
N LYS A 109 -8.31 -29.45 -15.55
CA LYS A 109 -9.74 -29.65 -15.84
C LYS A 109 -9.97 -30.17 -17.25
N ILE A 110 -9.28 -29.58 -18.24
CA ILE A 110 -9.33 -30.05 -19.63
C ILE A 110 -8.82 -31.49 -19.75
N ALA A 111 -7.71 -31.84 -19.08
CA ALA A 111 -7.18 -33.20 -19.09
C ALA A 111 -8.17 -34.20 -18.48
N ALA A 112 -8.84 -33.84 -17.38
CA ALA A 112 -9.88 -34.68 -16.78
C ALA A 112 -11.05 -34.93 -17.76
N LEU A 113 -11.49 -33.90 -18.48
CA LEU A 113 -12.54 -34.03 -19.51
C LEU A 113 -12.10 -34.88 -20.70
N LYS A 114 -10.87 -34.70 -21.19
CA LYS A 114 -10.30 -35.55 -22.25
C LYS A 114 -10.23 -37.01 -21.84
N ASN A 115 -9.86 -37.29 -20.59
CA ASN A 115 -9.87 -38.65 -20.05
C ASN A 115 -11.29 -39.22 -20.00
N LYS A 116 -12.29 -38.46 -19.53
CA LYS A 116 -13.70 -38.87 -19.57
C LYS A 116 -14.17 -39.16 -20.99
N LYS A 117 -13.78 -38.33 -21.97
CA LYS A 117 -14.11 -38.51 -23.39
C LYS A 117 -13.60 -39.86 -23.91
N ARG A 118 -12.34 -40.21 -23.62
CA ARG A 118 -11.71 -41.46 -24.08
C ARG A 118 -12.42 -42.72 -23.60
N TYR A 119 -13.06 -42.70 -22.44
CA TYR A 119 -13.79 -43.86 -21.91
C TYR A 119 -15.20 -44.04 -22.50
N ALA A 120 -15.72 -43.10 -23.29
CA ALA A 120 -17.10 -43.10 -23.80
C ALA A 120 -17.28 -43.72 -25.21
N ASN A 121 -16.22 -44.26 -25.83
CA ASN A 121 -16.10 -44.49 -27.28
C ASN A 121 -16.91 -45.64 -27.94
N ASN A 122 -18.02 -46.16 -27.36
CA ASN A 122 -18.63 -47.40 -27.87
C ASN A 122 -20.12 -47.36 -28.28
N ASN A 123 -20.75 -46.21 -28.57
CA ASN A 123 -22.13 -46.18 -29.13
C ASN A 123 -22.54 -44.82 -29.73
N LEU A 124 -23.71 -44.73 -30.39
CA LEU A 124 -24.39 -43.50 -30.82
C LEU A 124 -24.62 -42.51 -29.66
N ALA A 125 -24.88 -43.01 -28.44
CA ALA A 125 -24.92 -42.21 -27.21
C ALA A 125 -23.55 -41.58 -26.87
N GLY A 126 -22.46 -42.19 -27.33
CA GLY A 126 -21.10 -41.66 -27.23
C GLY A 126 -20.92 -40.38 -28.04
N ALA A 127 -21.52 -40.27 -29.24
CA ALA A 127 -21.39 -39.06 -30.06
C ALA A 127 -22.00 -37.81 -29.39
N THR A 128 -23.21 -37.91 -28.83
CA THR A 128 -23.84 -36.80 -28.08
C THR A 128 -23.07 -36.47 -26.80
N TRP A 129 -22.52 -37.49 -26.12
CA TRP A 129 -21.69 -37.32 -24.93
C TRP A 129 -20.35 -36.66 -25.26
N GLU A 130 -19.73 -37.00 -26.39
CA GLU A 130 -18.49 -36.38 -26.86
C GLU A 130 -18.68 -34.90 -27.19
N GLU A 131 -19.82 -34.55 -27.79
CA GLU A 131 -20.18 -33.16 -28.08
C GLU A 131 -20.36 -32.35 -26.80
N SER A 132 -21.09 -32.88 -25.80
CA SER A 132 -21.28 -32.18 -24.53
C SER A 132 -19.97 -31.95 -23.78
N ILE A 133 -19.07 -32.95 -23.77
CA ILE A 133 -17.72 -32.77 -23.19
C ILE A 133 -16.92 -31.71 -23.96
N SER A 134 -17.04 -31.67 -25.29
CA SER A 134 -16.32 -30.71 -26.11
C SER A 134 -16.82 -29.28 -25.85
N SER A 135 -18.13 -29.09 -25.70
CA SER A 135 -18.74 -27.83 -25.26
C SER A 135 -18.27 -27.42 -23.86
N GLU A 136 -18.21 -28.35 -22.91
CA GLU A 136 -17.72 -28.08 -21.55
C GLU A 136 -16.25 -27.65 -21.55
N MET A 137 -15.40 -28.28 -22.36
CA MET A 137 -14.00 -27.88 -22.53
C MET A 137 -13.87 -26.45 -23.07
N GLN A 138 -14.69 -26.07 -24.06
CA GLN A 138 -14.71 -24.71 -24.59
C GLN A 138 -15.15 -23.70 -23.52
N ALA A 139 -16.21 -24.00 -22.77
CA ALA A 139 -16.70 -23.14 -21.70
C ALA A 139 -15.62 -22.92 -20.61
N ILE A 140 -14.89 -23.98 -20.23
CA ILE A 140 -13.75 -23.88 -19.30
C ILE A 140 -12.66 -22.98 -19.89
N ASN A 141 -12.25 -23.20 -21.14
CA ASN A 141 -11.24 -22.35 -21.79
C ASN A 141 -11.64 -20.88 -21.77
N HIS A 142 -12.88 -20.55 -22.14
CA HIS A 142 -13.39 -19.17 -22.11
C HIS A 142 -13.41 -18.59 -20.69
N GLN A 143 -13.85 -19.36 -19.70
CA GLN A 143 -13.86 -18.93 -18.31
C GLN A 143 -12.45 -18.58 -17.81
N TYR A 144 -11.47 -19.45 -18.09
CA TYR A 144 -10.09 -19.22 -17.65
C TYR A 144 -9.41 -18.10 -18.42
N GLN A 145 -9.68 -17.97 -19.73
CA GLN A 145 -9.19 -16.84 -20.52
C GLN A 145 -9.65 -15.51 -19.92
N SER A 146 -10.94 -15.39 -19.58
CA SER A 146 -11.48 -14.18 -18.95
C SER A 146 -10.77 -13.83 -17.63
N LYS A 147 -10.46 -14.84 -16.80
CA LYS A 147 -9.72 -14.66 -15.54
C LYS A 147 -8.27 -14.22 -15.79
N ILE A 148 -7.58 -14.86 -16.72
CA ILE A 148 -6.20 -14.53 -17.10
C ILE A 148 -6.13 -13.11 -17.66
N ASP A 149 -7.04 -12.73 -18.55
CA ASP A 149 -7.10 -11.37 -19.11
C ASP A 149 -7.36 -10.33 -18.01
N SER A 150 -8.12 -10.68 -16.98
CA SER A 150 -8.33 -9.81 -15.83
C SER A 150 -7.05 -9.58 -15.03
N GLU A 151 -6.23 -10.61 -14.81
CA GLU A 151 -4.93 -10.46 -14.15
C GLU A 151 -3.92 -9.71 -15.02
N ARG A 152 -3.86 -9.98 -16.33
CA ARG A 152 -3.01 -9.24 -17.29
C ARG A 152 -3.31 -7.74 -17.27
N ARG A 153 -4.60 -7.35 -17.37
CA ARG A 153 -4.99 -5.94 -17.26
C ARG A 153 -4.57 -5.29 -15.94
N LYS A 154 -4.47 -6.05 -14.85
CA LYS A 154 -3.98 -5.51 -13.56
C LYS A 154 -2.47 -5.35 -13.56
N ILE A 155 -1.73 -6.26 -14.19
CA ILE A 155 -0.29 -6.14 -14.44
C ILE A 155 -0.01 -4.89 -15.28
N ASP A 156 -0.73 -4.71 -16.40
CA ASP A 156 -0.55 -3.55 -17.29
C ASP A 156 -0.70 -2.23 -16.50
N ARG A 157 -1.75 -2.11 -15.67
CA ARG A 157 -1.95 -0.92 -14.82
C ARG A 157 -0.85 -0.70 -13.78
N LEU A 158 -0.26 -1.77 -13.26
CA LEU A 158 0.86 -1.69 -12.31
C LEU A 158 2.14 -1.26 -12.99
N GLN A 159 2.39 -1.77 -14.21
CA GLN A 159 3.51 -1.37 -15.05
C GLN A 159 3.40 0.11 -15.42
N GLU A 160 2.25 0.55 -15.95
CA GLU A 160 2.01 1.96 -16.24
C GLU A 160 2.20 2.86 -15.00
N LYS A 161 1.77 2.40 -13.82
CA LYS A 161 2.00 3.15 -12.58
C LYS A 161 3.48 3.21 -12.22
N ALA A 162 4.20 2.11 -12.36
CA ALA A 162 5.63 2.05 -12.07
C ALA A 162 6.42 2.94 -13.03
N ASP A 163 6.09 2.92 -14.32
CA ASP A 163 6.77 3.74 -15.34
C ASP A 163 6.58 5.23 -15.07
N ARG A 164 5.34 5.66 -14.76
CA ARG A 164 5.08 7.06 -14.37
C ARG A 164 5.87 7.50 -13.15
N VAL A 165 6.05 6.62 -12.16
CA VAL A 165 6.84 6.91 -10.95
C VAL A 165 8.32 6.98 -11.30
N ALA A 166 8.82 6.09 -12.16
CA ALA A 166 10.21 6.09 -12.60
C ALA A 166 10.56 7.34 -13.42
N GLU A 167 9.64 7.82 -14.26
CA GLU A 167 9.80 9.04 -15.06
C GLU A 167 9.75 10.33 -14.22
N SER A 168 9.15 10.27 -13.02
CA SER A 168 9.02 11.42 -12.11
C SER A 168 10.25 11.65 -11.22
N LEU A 169 11.27 10.79 -11.32
CA LEU A 169 12.52 10.84 -10.55
C LEU A 169 13.68 11.47 -11.31
#